data_AF-A0A0T6AVL7-F1
#
_entry.id   AF-A0A0T6AVL7-F1
#
_cell.length_a   1.000
_cell.length_b   1.000
_cell.length_c   1.000
_cell.angle_alpha   90.00
_cell.angle_beta   90.00
_cell.angle_gamma   90.00
#
_symmetry.space_group_name_H-M   'P 1'
#
loop_
_entity.id
_entity.type
_entity.pdbx_description
1 polymer ?
#
loop_
_entity_poly.entity_id
_entity_poly.type
_entity_poly.pdbx_seq_one_letter_code
_entity_poly.pdbx_strand_id
1 'polypeptide(L)'
;MNLYKHKLLSEAQLRKLSEHKYSCASTSILDALLQGYWNWLVSKVPLWLAPNLITIVGLLINIVTTLILVWYSPDAKQEAPAWACGLCGFGLFVYQSLDAIDGKQARRTGSANPLGELFDHG
;
A
#
# COMPACT_ATOMS: atom_id res chain seq x y z
N MET A 1 7.10 -3.97 -33.21
CA MET A 1 7.26 -4.35 -31.78
C MET A 1 8.71 -4.12 -31.38
N ASN A 2 9.06 -2.89 -30.93
CA ASN A 2 10.46 -2.49 -30.70
C ASN A 2 10.56 -1.42 -29.58
N LEU A 3 9.93 -1.69 -28.43
CA LEU A 3 9.74 -0.70 -27.35
C LEU A 3 10.71 -0.81 -26.16
N TYR A 4 11.71 -1.70 -26.20
CA TYR A 4 12.62 -1.92 -25.07
C TYR A 4 14.09 -2.05 -25.48
N LYS A 5 14.68 -0.99 -26.06
CA LYS A 5 16.13 -0.94 -26.33
C LYS A 5 16.92 0.03 -25.48
N HIS A 6 16.27 0.89 -24.69
CA HIS A 6 16.96 1.76 -23.74
C HIS A 6 16.90 1.15 -22.34
N LYS A 7 18.06 0.86 -21.74
CA LYS A 7 18.18 0.67 -20.29
C LYS A 7 17.66 1.96 -19.64
N LEU A 8 16.47 1.89 -19.03
CA LEU A 8 15.82 3.02 -18.32
C LEU A 8 16.68 3.54 -17.15
N LEU A 9 17.56 2.69 -16.60
CA LEU A 9 18.47 3.03 -15.51
C LEU A 9 19.91 2.70 -15.93
N SER A 10 20.83 3.62 -15.66
CA SER A 10 22.27 3.37 -15.80
C SER A 10 22.75 2.32 -14.78
N GLU A 11 23.89 1.67 -15.06
CA GLU A 11 24.45 0.67 -14.15
C GLU A 11 24.82 1.26 -12.78
N ALA A 12 25.20 2.55 -12.75
CA ALA A 12 25.42 3.28 -11.50
C ALA A 12 24.13 3.47 -10.68
N GLN A 13 22.98 3.69 -11.34
CA GLN A 13 21.68 3.79 -10.66
C GLN A 13 21.19 2.43 -10.15
N LEU A 14 21.37 1.37 -10.95
CA LEU A 14 21.08 -0.01 -10.53
C LEU A 14 21.89 -0.41 -9.30
N ARG A 15 23.17 -0.08 -9.27
CA ARG A 15 24.04 -0.34 -8.13
C ARG A 15 23.62 0.44 -6.88
N LYS A 16 23.27 1.73 -7.02
CA LYS A 16 22.73 2.53 -5.91
C LYS A 16 21.39 1.99 -5.39
N LEU A 17 20.52 1.48 -6.25
CA LEU A 17 19.29 0.81 -5.82
C LEU A 17 19.60 -0.46 -5.03
N SER A 18 20.58 -1.26 -5.46
CA SER A 18 20.95 -2.50 -4.77
C SER A 18 21.61 -2.26 -3.41
N GLU A 19 22.29 -1.12 -3.24
CA GLU A 19 22.95 -0.73 -1.99
C GLU A 19 22.00 0.03 -1.04
N HIS A 20 20.78 0.36 -1.47
CA HIS A 20 19.82 1.10 -0.66
C HIS A 20 19.37 0.26 0.54
N LYS A 21 19.57 0.80 1.75
CA LYS A 21 19.00 0.26 2.99
C LYS A 21 18.01 1.27 3.54
N TYR A 22 16.77 0.83 3.70
CA TYR A 22 15.70 1.61 4.30
C TYR A 22 16.13 2.12 5.68
N SER A 23 16.10 3.45 5.85
CA SER A 23 16.37 4.12 7.13
C SER A 23 15.30 5.19 7.35
N CYS A 24 14.10 4.76 7.76
CA CYS A 24 13.09 5.69 8.25
C CYS A 24 13.06 5.65 9.79
N ALA A 25 13.36 6.79 10.40
CA ALA A 25 13.20 7.03 11.82
C ALA A 25 11.95 7.91 12.02
N SER A 26 10.82 7.30 12.35
CA SER A 26 9.57 8.00 12.63
C SER A 26 9.65 8.67 14.01
N THR A 27 9.42 9.99 14.06
CA THR A 27 9.45 10.81 15.29
C THR A 27 8.07 11.36 15.70
N SER A 28 6.99 10.89 15.08
CA SER A 28 5.63 11.39 15.32
C SER A 28 5.02 10.88 16.63
N ILE A 29 4.27 11.75 17.32
CA ILE A 29 3.59 11.44 18.59
C ILE A 29 2.57 10.29 18.44
N LEU A 30 1.84 10.25 17.32
CA LEU A 30 0.87 9.19 17.03
C LEU A 30 1.53 7.87 16.60
N ASP A 31 2.82 7.88 16.28
CA ASP A 31 3.52 6.70 15.80
C ASP A 31 3.55 5.60 16.88
N ALA A 32 3.70 5.95 18.15
CA ALA A 32 3.69 4.97 19.24
C ALA A 32 2.37 4.16 19.32
N LEU A 33 1.22 4.81 19.11
CA LEU A 33 -0.09 4.16 19.14
C LEU A 33 -0.36 3.35 17.86
N LEU A 34 -0.09 3.97 16.70
CA LEU A 34 -0.30 3.35 15.39
C LEU A 34 0.66 2.17 15.17
N GLN A 35 1.90 2.25 15.65
CA GLN A 35 2.84 1.13 15.65
C GLN A 35 2.27 -0.07 16.39
N GLY A 36 1.66 0.14 17.56
CA GLY A 36 0.98 -0.93 18.32
C GLY A 36 -0.15 -1.57 17.51
N TYR A 37 -1.03 -0.75 16.92
CA TYR A 37 -2.11 -1.22 16.05
C TYR A 37 -1.59 -2.01 14.84
N TRP A 38 -0.63 -1.47 14.10
CA TRP A 38 -0.06 -2.13 12.91
C TRP A 38 0.74 -3.39 13.25
N ASN A 39 1.44 -3.42 14.38
CA ASN A 39 2.16 -4.62 14.84
C ASN A 39 1.17 -5.72 15.25
N TRP A 40 0.07 -5.36 15.90
CA TRP A 40 -1.02 -6.30 16.16
C TRP A 40 -1.64 -6.79 14.84
N LEU A 41 -1.93 -5.89 13.90
CA LEU A 41 -2.57 -6.23 12.63
C LEU A 41 -1.69 -7.15 11.77
N VAL A 42 -0.41 -6.82 11.60
CA VAL A 42 0.54 -7.66 10.85
C VAL A 42 0.70 -9.03 11.51
N SER A 43 0.65 -9.13 12.85
CA SER A 43 0.72 -10.42 13.55
C SER A 43 -0.40 -11.40 13.18
N LYS A 44 -1.56 -10.89 12.72
CA LYS A 44 -2.68 -11.68 12.23
C LYS A 44 -2.52 -12.14 10.78
N VAL A 45 -1.60 -11.53 10.04
CA VAL A 45 -1.29 -11.91 8.66
C VAL A 45 -0.38 -13.15 8.67
N PRO A 46 -0.76 -14.22 7.95
CA PRO A 46 0.06 -15.43 7.89
C PRO A 46 1.34 -15.19 7.09
N LEU A 47 2.43 -15.86 7.47
CA LEU A 47 3.76 -15.66 6.87
C LEU A 47 3.87 -16.10 5.40
N TRP A 48 2.95 -16.94 4.91
CA TRP A 48 2.90 -17.34 3.50
C TRP A 48 2.33 -16.24 2.60
N LEU A 49 1.65 -15.24 3.17
CA LEU A 49 1.08 -14.15 2.41
C LEU A 49 2.18 -13.15 2.04
N ALA A 50 2.41 -12.99 0.73
CA ALA A 50 3.39 -12.06 0.20
C ALA A 50 2.98 -10.60 0.51
N PRO A 51 3.92 -9.70 0.85
CA PRO A 51 3.64 -8.29 1.12
C PRO A 51 2.88 -7.60 -0.01
N ASN A 52 3.35 -7.72 -1.25
CA ASN A 52 2.73 -7.07 -2.42
C ASN A 52 1.28 -7.55 -2.66
N LEU A 53 0.91 -8.75 -2.19
CA LEU A 53 -0.46 -9.23 -2.29
C LEU A 53 -1.39 -8.47 -1.34
N ILE A 54 -0.88 -8.04 -0.18
CA ILE A 54 -1.61 -7.21 0.79
C ILE A 54 -1.94 -5.86 0.16
N THR A 55 -0.95 -5.23 -0.48
CA THR A 55 -1.10 -3.96 -1.22
C THR A 55 -2.13 -4.07 -2.34
N ILE A 56 -2.04 -5.13 -3.17
CA ILE A 56 -2.97 -5.36 -4.28
C ILE A 56 -4.40 -5.57 -3.76
N VAL A 57 -4.58 -6.36 -2.70
CA VAL A 57 -5.90 -6.60 -2.11
C VAL A 57 -6.48 -5.30 -1.55
N GLY A 58 -5.67 -4.50 -0.86
CA GLY A 58 -6.09 -3.18 -0.40
C GLY A 58 -6.53 -2.28 -1.54
N LEU A 59 -5.72 -2.18 -2.60
CA LEU A 59 -6.01 -1.34 -3.75
C LEU A 59 -7.31 -1.78 -4.45
N LEU A 60 -7.52 -3.09 -4.62
CA LEU A 60 -8.75 -3.63 -5.18
C LEU A 60 -9.97 -3.29 -4.34
N ILE A 61 -9.88 -3.41 -3.02
CA ILE A 61 -10.97 -3.00 -2.10
C ILE A 61 -11.30 -1.53 -2.30
N ASN A 62 -10.28 -0.66 -2.32
CA ASN A 62 -10.47 0.77 -2.48
C ASN A 62 -11.09 1.14 -3.85
N ILE A 63 -10.64 0.50 -4.92
CA ILE A 63 -11.20 0.67 -6.27
C ILE A 63 -12.68 0.26 -6.26
N VAL A 64 -13.02 -0.89 -5.71
CA VAL A 64 -14.40 -1.39 -5.67
C VAL A 64 -15.29 -0.45 -4.85
N THR A 65 -14.87 -0.02 -3.65
CA THR A 65 -15.67 0.89 -2.83
C THR A 65 -15.85 2.26 -3.46
N THR A 66 -14.82 2.75 -4.17
CA THR A 66 -14.89 4.00 -4.93
C THR A 66 -15.81 3.88 -6.13
N LEU A 67 -15.74 2.78 -6.89
CA LEU A 67 -16.63 2.52 -8.02
C LEU A 67 -18.09 2.40 -7.60
N ILE A 68 -18.37 1.78 -6.45
CA ILE A 68 -19.71 1.74 -5.87
C ILE A 68 -20.21 3.17 -5.60
N LEU A 69 -19.39 4.01 -4.97
CA LEU A 69 -19.77 5.40 -4.70
C LEU A 69 -20.02 6.20 -5.99
N VAL A 70 -19.14 6.05 -6.98
CA VAL A 70 -19.27 6.68 -8.31
C VAL A 70 -20.51 6.18 -9.04
N TRP A 71 -20.88 4.90 -8.90
CA TRP A 71 -22.09 4.37 -9.51
C TRP A 71 -23.36 5.00 -8.92
N TYR A 72 -23.38 5.27 -7.62
CA TYR A 72 -24.50 5.92 -6.95
C TYR A 72 -24.55 7.45 -7.15
N SER A 73 -23.42 8.11 -7.39
CA SER A 73 -23.37 9.55 -7.67
C SER A 73 -22.31 9.88 -8.72
N PRO A 74 -22.56 9.58 -10.01
CA PRO A 74 -21.61 9.83 -11.09
C PRO A 74 -21.38 11.31 -11.35
N ASP A 75 -22.37 12.16 -11.07
CA ASP A 75 -22.32 13.61 -11.27
C ASP A 75 -21.92 14.40 -10.02
N ALA A 76 -21.71 13.75 -8.87
CA ALA A 76 -21.47 14.37 -7.54
C ALA A 76 -22.49 15.46 -7.12
N LYS A 77 -23.59 15.60 -7.87
CA LYS A 77 -24.66 16.59 -7.66
C LYS A 77 -25.84 16.02 -6.87
N GLN A 78 -25.96 14.70 -6.82
CA GLN A 78 -26.99 14.00 -6.08
C GLN A 78 -26.37 13.48 -4.78
N GLU A 79 -27.10 13.62 -3.66
CA GLU A 79 -26.67 13.08 -2.37
C GLU A 79 -26.49 11.56 -2.51
N ALA A 80 -25.22 11.13 -2.52
CA ALA A 80 -24.91 9.71 -2.51
C ALA A 80 -25.45 9.09 -1.21
N PRO A 81 -25.89 7.82 -1.23
CA PRO A 81 -26.39 7.17 -0.04
C PRO A 81 -25.34 7.21 1.08
N ALA A 82 -25.74 7.61 2.29
CA ALA A 82 -24.82 7.73 3.42
C ALA A 82 -24.04 6.42 3.70
N TRP A 83 -24.66 5.27 3.43
CA TRP A 83 -24.00 3.97 3.54
C TRP A 83 -22.90 3.76 2.50
N ALA A 84 -23.05 4.29 1.28
CA ALA A 84 -22.05 4.20 0.22
C ALA A 84 -20.85 5.11 0.52
N CYS A 85 -21.11 6.31 1.06
CA CYS A 85 -20.06 7.20 1.58
C CYS A 85 -19.32 6.56 2.76
N GLY A 86 -20.06 5.96 3.71
CA GLY A 86 -19.47 5.23 4.83
C GLY A 86 -18.63 4.03 4.39
N LEU A 87 -19.08 3.28 3.39
CA LEU A 87 -18.36 2.16 2.81
C LEU A 87 -17.07 2.61 2.10
N CYS A 88 -17.10 3.74 1.40
CA CYS A 88 -15.91 4.33 0.77
C CYS A 88 -14.88 4.78 1.83
N GLY A 89 -15.32 5.49 2.86
CA GLY A 89 -14.45 5.90 3.98
C GLY A 89 -13.84 4.71 4.72
N PHE A 90 -14.63 3.65 4.93
CA PHE A 90 -14.14 2.40 5.51
C PHE A 90 -13.15 1.69 4.57
N GLY A 91 -13.43 1.65 3.28
CA GLY A 91 -12.53 1.09 2.26
C GLY A 91 -11.18 1.79 2.23
N LEU A 92 -11.16 3.12 2.30
CA LEU A 92 -9.95 3.92 2.44
C LEU A 92 -9.21 3.63 3.74
N PHE A 93 -9.93 3.49 4.86
CA PHE A 93 -9.32 3.13 6.14
C PHE A 93 -8.65 1.75 6.10
N VAL A 94 -9.30 0.77 5.46
CA VAL A 94 -8.73 -0.56 5.24
C VAL A 94 -7.52 -0.47 4.32
N TYR A 95 -7.61 0.28 3.22
CA TYR A 95 -6.51 0.48 2.29
C TYR A 95 -5.26 1.01 2.99
N GLN A 96 -5.36 2.14 3.71
CA GLN A 96 -4.20 2.68 4.44
C GLN A 96 -3.66 1.73 5.51
N SER A 97 -4.53 0.88 6.09
CA SER A 97 -4.10 -0.06 7.13
C SER A 97 -3.33 -1.24 6.54
N LEU A 98 -3.73 -1.68 5.35
CA LEU A 98 -3.07 -2.76 4.61
C LEU A 98 -1.73 -2.31 4.02
N ASP A 99 -1.69 -1.08 3.49
CA ASP A 99 -0.48 -0.39 3.04
C ASP A 99 0.55 -0.29 4.19
N ALA A 100 0.16 0.25 5.34
CA ALA A 100 1.08 0.41 6.48
C ALA A 100 1.66 -0.91 7.06
N ILE A 101 1.04 -2.07 6.79
CA ILE A 101 1.53 -3.37 7.29
C ILE A 101 2.32 -4.16 6.24
N ASP A 102 2.26 -3.82 4.95
CA ASP A 102 2.95 -4.61 3.93
C ASP A 102 4.48 -4.52 4.09
N GLY A 103 5.05 -3.34 4.38
CA GLY A 103 6.46 -3.14 4.64
C GLY A 103 6.89 -3.84 5.94
N LYS A 104 5.99 -3.90 6.94
CA LYS A 104 6.21 -4.69 8.16
C LYS A 104 6.22 -6.18 7.86
N GLN A 105 5.35 -6.66 6.98
CA GLN A 105 5.31 -8.05 6.55
C GLN A 105 6.52 -8.40 5.67
N ALA A 106 7.01 -7.47 4.84
CA ALA A 106 8.23 -7.64 4.04
C ALA A 106 9.46 -7.84 4.92
N ARG A 107 9.55 -7.09 6.03
CA ARG A 107 10.60 -7.30 7.05
C ARG A 107 10.45 -8.65 7.75
N ARG A 108 9.23 -9.08 8.10
CA ARG A 108 8.98 -10.38 8.75
C ARG A 108 9.29 -11.58 7.87
N THR A 109 9.05 -11.47 6.57
CA THR A 109 9.26 -12.54 5.59
C THR A 109 10.65 -12.51 4.95
N GLY A 110 11.49 -11.52 5.29
CA GLY A 110 12.81 -11.33 4.67
C GLY A 110 12.75 -10.95 3.19
N SER A 111 11.57 -10.54 2.70
CA SER A 111 11.33 -10.20 1.29
C SER A 111 11.37 -8.69 1.03
N ALA A 112 11.92 -7.91 1.96
CA ALA A 112 12.21 -6.49 1.78
C ALA A 112 13.22 -6.30 0.62
N ASN A 113 12.72 -5.88 -0.53
CA ASN A 113 13.51 -5.68 -1.75
C ASN A 113 13.22 -4.26 -2.28
N PRO A 114 14.18 -3.56 -2.91
CA PRO A 114 13.97 -2.17 -3.39
C PRO A 114 12.82 -2.01 -4.39
N LEU A 115 12.44 -3.10 -5.08
CA LEU A 115 11.26 -3.14 -5.96
C LEU A 115 9.94 -3.11 -5.18
N GLY A 116 9.88 -3.74 -4.01
CA GLY A 116 8.69 -3.69 -3.14
C GLY A 116 8.51 -2.29 -2.57
N GLU A 117 9.60 -1.63 -2.19
CA GLU A 117 9.60 -0.25 -1.71
C GLU A 117 9.18 0.75 -2.79
N LEU A 118 9.59 0.53 -4.05
CA LEU A 118 9.09 1.33 -5.18
C LEU A 118 7.59 1.10 -5.44
N PHE A 119 7.05 -0.07 -5.13
CA PHE A 119 5.63 -0.38 -5.32
C PHE A 119 4.75 0.19 -4.19
N ASP A 120 5.30 0.26 -2.98
CA ASP A 120 4.70 0.85 -1.76
C ASP A 120 4.72 2.40 -1.80
N HIS A 121 5.57 3.01 -2.63
CA HIS A 121 5.73 4.47 -2.73
C HIS A 121 5.59 5.06 -4.14
N GLY A 122 5.24 4.24 -5.14
CA GLY A 122 5.20 4.60 -6.57
C GLY A 122 3.83 4.96 -7.12
#